data_AF-A0A371J9Z6-F1
#
_entry.id   AF-A0A371J9Z6-F1
#
_cell.length_a   1.000
_cell.length_b   1.000
_cell.length_c   1.000
_cell.angle_alpha   90.00
_cell.angle_beta   90.00
_cell.angle_gamma   90.00
#
_symmetry.space_group_name_H-M   'P 1'
#
loop_
_entity.id
_entity.type
_entity.pdbx_description
1 polymer ?
#
loop_
_entity_poly.entity_id
_entity_poly.type
_entity_poly.pdbx_seq_one_letter_code
_entity_poly.pdbx_strand_id
1 'polypeptide(L)'
;MFQYFNFNFNELNKKENSTRFIFIGSLLLILGIFSLLYKNLGIKIVSWSLGVALLCLAYLNLKNINELKRYAPKEEIAPIKRNQTILLIVIALLFLFPKGIQSFMSSILGIYLVVSQILRIIKSKDNPYYKLGLWNVIEFIFGLILIGSPLFLSKFISSIISFLIIAMGLYLFSLGNRLRG
;
A
#
# COMPACT_ATOMS: atom_id res chain seq x y z
N MET A 1 -21.73 10.22 -22.24
CA MET A 1 -22.73 9.21 -21.83
C MET A 1 -21.99 8.16 -21.02
N PHE A 2 -22.16 8.15 -19.70
CA PHE A 2 -21.50 7.16 -18.84
C PHE A 2 -22.13 5.79 -19.11
N GLN A 3 -21.39 4.88 -19.72
CA GLN A 3 -21.76 3.46 -19.69
C GLN A 3 -21.68 3.02 -18.23
N TYR A 4 -22.85 2.94 -17.58
CA TYR A 4 -22.99 2.17 -16.36
C TYR A 4 -22.59 0.74 -16.70
N PHE A 5 -21.45 0.29 -16.16
CA PHE A 5 -21.13 -1.13 -16.09
C PHE A 5 -22.21 -1.81 -15.25
N ASN A 6 -23.26 -2.29 -15.90
CA ASN A 6 -24.27 -3.13 -15.28
C ASN A 6 -23.65 -4.54 -15.12
N PHE A 7 -22.91 -4.74 -14.03
CA PHE A 7 -22.44 -6.08 -13.66
C PHE A 7 -23.66 -6.93 -13.33
N ASN A 8 -24.13 -7.73 -14.30
CA ASN A 8 -25.27 -8.60 -14.12
C ASN A 8 -24.85 -9.87 -13.35
N PHE A 9 -24.97 -9.84 -12.02
CA PHE A 9 -24.55 -10.95 -11.14
C PHE A 9 -25.47 -12.18 -11.21
N ASN A 10 -26.58 -12.14 -11.95
CA ASN A 10 -27.52 -13.26 -12.05
C ASN A 10 -26.92 -14.51 -12.72
N GLU A 11 -25.90 -14.37 -13.56
CA GLU A 11 -25.21 -15.52 -14.16
C GLU A 11 -24.17 -16.17 -13.24
N LEU A 12 -23.73 -15.47 -12.20
CA LEU A 12 -22.72 -15.98 -11.27
C LEU A 12 -23.29 -17.08 -10.38
N ASN A 13 -24.54 -16.97 -9.91
CA ASN A 13 -25.18 -17.94 -9.00
C ASN A 13 -25.74 -19.21 -9.68
N LYS A 14 -25.22 -19.61 -10.85
CA LYS A 14 -25.59 -20.87 -11.51
C LYS A 14 -24.85 -22.06 -10.88
N LYS A 15 -25.54 -23.19 -10.72
CA LYS A 15 -24.98 -24.46 -10.17
C LYS A 15 -23.72 -24.93 -10.90
N GLU A 16 -23.63 -24.66 -12.20
CA GLU A 16 -22.46 -24.96 -13.05
C GLU A 16 -21.17 -24.24 -12.61
N ASN A 17 -21.28 -23.07 -11.98
CA ASN A 17 -20.14 -22.30 -11.48
C ASN A 17 -19.68 -22.73 -10.08
N SER A 18 -20.42 -23.63 -9.41
CA SER A 18 -20.11 -24.11 -8.06
C SER A 18 -18.67 -24.64 -7.95
N THR A 19 -18.26 -25.54 -8.85
CA THR A 19 -16.91 -26.12 -8.83
C THR A 19 -15.83 -25.06 -9.05
N ARG A 20 -16.11 -24.04 -9.88
CA ARG A 20 -15.19 -22.93 -10.13
C ARG A 20 -15.03 -22.06 -8.88
N PHE A 21 -16.11 -21.76 -8.16
CA PHE A 21 -16.04 -21.00 -6.91
C PHE A 21 -15.36 -21.77 -5.79
N ILE A 22 -15.59 -23.08 -5.66
CA ILE A 22 -14.89 -23.93 -4.69
C ILE A 22 -13.39 -23.94 -4.99
N PHE A 23 -13.01 -24.10 -6.25
CA PHE A 23 -11.60 -24.11 -6.67
C PHE A 23 -10.93 -22.76 -6.42
N ILE A 24 -11.52 -21.65 -6.88
CA ILE A 24 -10.99 -20.30 -6.68
C ILE A 24 -10.93 -19.95 -5.19
N GLY A 25 -11.97 -20.28 -4.42
CA GLY A 25 -12.01 -20.08 -2.97
C GLY A 25 -10.91 -20.85 -2.24
N SER A 26 -10.68 -22.11 -2.60
CA SER A 26 -9.60 -22.94 -2.05
C SER A 26 -8.21 -22.37 -2.40
N LEU A 27 -8.04 -21.90 -3.63
CA LEU A 27 -6.79 -21.31 -4.11
C LEU A 27 -6.48 -19.99 -3.37
N LEU A 28 -7.49 -19.15 -3.15
CA LEU A 28 -7.40 -17.93 -2.34
C LEU A 28 -7.07 -18.23 -0.88
N LEU A 29 -7.63 -19.29 -0.29
CA LEU A 29 -7.29 -19.72 1.06
C LEU A 29 -5.83 -20.13 1.18
N ILE A 30 -5.35 -20.97 0.24
CA ILE A 30 -3.94 -21.39 0.19
C ILE A 30 -3.03 -20.18 0.03
N LEU A 31 -3.34 -19.27 -0.90
CA LEU A 31 -2.59 -18.04 -1.12
C LEU A 31 -2.60 -17.12 0.11
N GLY A 32 -3.73 -16.96 0.78
CA GLY A 32 -3.88 -16.15 1.98
C GLY A 32 -3.08 -16.69 3.16
N ILE A 33 -3.12 -18.02 3.39
CA ILE A 33 -2.33 -18.69 4.42
C ILE A 33 -0.84 -18.63 4.08
N PHE A 34 -0.47 -18.87 2.83
CA PHE A 34 0.93 -18.75 2.37
C PHE A 34 1.44 -17.32 2.53
N SER A 35 0.60 -16.32 2.26
CA SER A 35 0.91 -14.90 2.48
C SER A 35 1.14 -14.56 3.96
N LEU A 36 0.38 -15.17 4.90
CA LEU A 36 0.61 -15.03 6.34
C LEU A 36 1.93 -15.69 6.81
N LEU A 37 2.27 -16.85 6.23
CA LEU A 37 3.47 -17.60 6.59
C LEU A 37 4.74 -16.92 6.05
N TYR A 38 4.71 -16.44 4.81
CA TYR A 38 5.86 -15.81 4.15
C TYR A 38 5.82 -14.28 4.25
N LYS A 39 5.93 -13.75 5.48
CA LYS A 39 5.91 -12.31 5.78
C LYS A 39 6.95 -11.48 5.02
N ASN A 40 8.05 -12.11 4.57
CA ASN A 40 9.07 -11.46 3.75
C ASN A 40 8.62 -11.17 2.30
N LEU A 41 7.61 -11.88 1.79
CA LEU A 41 7.06 -11.65 0.45
C LEU A 41 6.19 -10.40 0.41
N GLY A 42 5.41 -10.12 1.45
CA GLY A 42 4.59 -8.90 1.54
C GLY A 42 5.42 -7.61 1.44
N ILE A 43 6.58 -7.60 2.10
CA ILE A 43 7.57 -6.49 2.01
C ILE A 43 8.01 -6.27 0.56
N LYS A 44 8.39 -7.34 -0.14
CA LYS A 44 8.83 -7.27 -1.54
C LYS A 44 7.71 -6.79 -2.45
N ILE A 45 6.50 -7.35 -2.30
CA ILE A 45 5.33 -7.00 -3.13
C ILE A 45 5.01 -5.52 -3.01
N VAL A 46 4.96 -4.97 -1.79
CA VAL A 46 4.66 -3.54 -1.57
C VAL A 46 5.77 -2.64 -2.13
N SER A 47 7.04 -3.02 -1.94
CA SER A 47 8.16 -2.22 -2.48
C SER A 47 8.20 -2.25 -4.00
N TRP A 48 7.92 -3.41 -4.60
CA TRP A 48 7.92 -3.59 -6.05
C TRP A 48 6.71 -2.91 -6.70
N SER A 49 5.52 -2.96 -6.10
CA SER A 49 4.36 -2.24 -6.62
C SER A 49 4.58 -0.73 -6.61
N LEU A 50 5.18 -0.21 -5.53
CA LEU A 50 5.55 1.20 -5.41
C LEU A 50 6.66 1.58 -6.40
N GLY A 51 7.67 0.71 -6.57
CA GLY A 51 8.72 0.87 -7.59
C GLY A 51 8.18 0.91 -9.02
N VAL A 52 7.22 0.04 -9.36
CA VAL A 52 6.56 0.04 -10.68
C VAL A 52 5.72 1.32 -10.87
N ALA A 53 4.98 1.76 -9.86
CA ALA A 53 4.22 3.00 -9.93
C ALA A 53 5.14 4.22 -10.17
N LEU A 54 6.27 4.29 -9.46
CA LEU A 54 7.27 5.33 -9.66
C LEU A 54 7.96 5.23 -11.03
N LEU A 55 8.18 4.03 -11.58
CA LEU A 55 8.68 3.85 -12.95
C LEU A 55 7.71 4.44 -13.99
N CYS A 56 6.40 4.23 -13.81
CA CYS A 56 5.40 4.86 -14.68
C CYS A 56 5.44 6.39 -14.60
N LEU A 57 5.56 6.95 -13.39
CA LEU A 57 5.72 8.40 -13.21
C LEU A 57 7.03 8.91 -13.83
N ALA A 58 8.12 8.18 -13.65
CA ALA A 58 9.42 8.48 -14.24
C ALA A 58 9.36 8.47 -15.77
N TYR A 59 8.64 7.50 -16.37
CA TYR A 59 8.42 7.43 -17.81
C TYR A 59 7.65 8.64 -18.33
N LEU A 60 6.55 9.03 -17.66
CA LEU A 60 5.79 10.23 -18.02
C LEU A 60 6.66 11.49 -17.93
N ASN A 61 7.48 11.58 -16.90
CA ASN A 61 8.36 12.72 -16.69
C ASN A 61 9.49 12.78 -17.74
N LEU A 62 10.03 11.64 -18.18
CA LEU A 62 10.96 11.54 -19.31
C LEU A 62 10.33 12.01 -20.62
N LYS A 63 9.06 11.65 -20.87
CA LYS A 63 8.32 12.14 -22.03
C LYS A 63 8.20 13.66 -22.01
N ASN A 64 7.80 14.24 -20.88
CA ASN A 64 7.73 15.69 -20.70
C ASN A 64 9.09 16.37 -20.90
N ILE A 65 10.18 15.82 -20.35
CA ILE A 65 11.54 16.34 -20.56
C ILE A 65 11.93 16.31 -22.04
N ASN A 66 11.53 15.25 -22.76
CA ASN A 66 11.85 15.12 -24.19
C ASN A 66 11.08 16.13 -25.05
N GLU A 67 9.85 16.46 -24.66
CA GLU A 67 9.06 17.54 -25.26
C GLU A 67 9.65 18.91 -24.92
N LEU A 68 9.96 19.18 -23.64
CA LEU A 68 10.60 20.42 -23.18
C LEU A 68 11.96 20.66 -23.84
N LYS A 69 12.73 19.61 -24.12
CA LYS A 69 14.02 19.71 -24.83
C LYS A 69 13.90 20.33 -26.23
N ARG A 70 12.71 20.29 -26.86
CA ARG A 70 12.46 20.90 -28.17
C ARG A 70 12.21 22.41 -28.07
N TYR A 71 11.79 22.91 -26.90
CA TYR A 71 11.25 24.26 -26.76
C TYR A 71 11.95 25.12 -25.69
N ALA A 72 12.71 24.53 -24.77
CA ALA A 72 13.34 25.22 -23.63
C ALA A 72 14.88 25.20 -23.68
N PRO A 73 15.54 26.23 -23.12
CA PRO A 73 17.00 26.30 -23.05
C PRO A 73 17.59 25.21 -22.12
N LYS A 74 18.84 24.81 -22.40
CA LYS A 74 19.52 23.70 -21.70
C LYS A 74 19.65 23.92 -20.19
N GLU A 75 19.73 25.17 -19.76
CA GLU A 75 19.89 25.60 -18.36
C GLU A 75 18.65 25.32 -17.51
N GLU A 76 17.45 25.47 -18.08
CA GLU A 76 16.18 25.16 -17.41
C GLU A 76 15.91 23.65 -17.33
N ILE A 77 16.44 22.88 -18.30
CA ILE A 77 16.24 21.42 -18.38
C ILE A 77 17.22 20.66 -17.46
N ALA A 78 18.40 21.22 -17.19
CA ALA A 78 19.41 20.62 -16.33
C ALA A 78 18.90 20.20 -14.93
N PRO A 79 18.18 21.04 -14.16
CA PRO A 79 17.65 20.63 -12.86
C PRO A 79 16.58 19.53 -12.97
N ILE A 80 15.75 19.57 -14.00
CA ILE A 80 14.69 18.57 -14.22
C ILE A 80 15.31 17.20 -14.55
N LYS A 81 16.34 17.17 -15.40
CA LYS A 81 17.11 15.95 -15.67
C LYS A 81 17.80 15.39 -14.43
N ARG A 82 18.39 16.25 -13.59
CA ARG A 82 19.01 15.82 -12.33
C ARG A 82 17.99 15.16 -11.41
N ASN A 83 16.83 15.77 -11.24
CA ASN A 83 15.74 15.21 -10.43
C ASN A 83 15.25 13.88 -11.00
N GLN A 84 15.17 13.75 -12.33
CA GLN A 84 14.84 12.50 -12.99
C GLN A 84 15.86 11.39 -12.73
N THR A 85 17.16 11.71 -12.77
CA THR A 85 18.22 10.75 -12.42
C THR A 85 18.12 10.32 -10.96
N ILE A 86 17.87 11.25 -10.03
CA ILE A 86 17.64 10.94 -8.61
C ILE A 86 16.43 10.02 -8.45
N LEU A 87 15.33 10.29 -9.14
CA LEU A 87 14.12 9.45 -9.12
C LEU A 87 14.42 8.01 -9.55
N LEU A 88 15.18 7.82 -10.64
CA LEU A 88 15.58 6.49 -11.11
C LEU A 88 16.48 5.75 -10.10
N ILE A 89 17.38 6.45 -9.42
CA ILE A 89 18.21 5.88 -8.35
C ILE A 89 17.34 5.43 -7.18
N VAL A 90 16.36 6.24 -6.76
CA VAL A 90 15.41 5.88 -5.69
C VAL A 90 14.59 4.65 -6.06
N ILE A 91 14.14 4.55 -7.32
CA ILE A 91 13.44 3.38 -7.84
C ILE A 91 14.33 2.13 -7.78
N ALA A 92 15.59 2.23 -8.21
CA ALA A 92 16.52 1.10 -8.15
C ALA A 92 16.75 0.63 -6.71
N LEU A 93 16.90 1.57 -5.77
CA LEU A 93 17.02 1.26 -4.34
C LEU A 93 15.76 0.56 -3.80
N LEU A 94 14.55 0.96 -4.22
CA LEU A 94 13.29 0.29 -3.85
C LEU A 94 13.24 -1.19 -4.27
N PHE A 95 13.83 -1.55 -5.41
CA PHE A 95 13.91 -2.93 -5.86
C PHE A 95 15.01 -3.73 -5.14
N LEU A 96 16.18 -3.11 -4.93
CA LEU A 96 17.36 -3.76 -4.34
C LEU A 96 17.26 -3.91 -2.82
N PHE A 97 16.74 -2.90 -2.12
CA PHE A 97 16.70 -2.83 -0.64
C PHE A 97 15.30 -2.55 -0.10
N PRO A 98 14.29 -3.38 -0.43
CA PRO A 98 12.90 -3.15 -0.05
C PRO A 98 12.70 -3.07 1.47
N LYS A 99 13.45 -3.89 2.23
CA LYS A 99 13.40 -3.92 3.70
C LYS A 99 13.96 -2.64 4.32
N GLY A 100 15.08 -2.13 3.79
CA GLY A 100 15.74 -0.94 4.32
C GLY A 100 14.90 0.31 4.12
N ILE A 101 14.31 0.47 2.94
CA ILE A 101 13.46 1.62 2.63
C ILE A 101 12.15 1.58 3.42
N GLN A 102 11.50 0.41 3.54
CA GLN A 102 10.29 0.32 4.35
C GLN A 102 10.56 0.57 5.83
N SER A 103 11.69 0.07 6.35
CA SER A 103 12.18 0.38 7.68
C SER A 103 12.33 1.89 7.88
N PHE A 104 13.03 2.54 6.95
CA PHE A 104 13.25 3.99 6.99
C PHE A 104 11.94 4.79 6.93
N MET A 105 11.03 4.44 6.02
CA MET A 105 9.73 5.09 5.88
C MET A 105 8.85 4.90 7.13
N SER A 106 8.85 3.70 7.72
CA SER A 106 8.13 3.42 8.98
C SER A 106 8.67 4.28 10.11
N SER A 107 9.99 4.39 10.25
CA SER A 107 10.61 5.22 11.29
C SER A 107 10.30 6.70 11.10
N ILE A 108 10.36 7.23 9.86
CA ILE A 108 9.99 8.63 9.58
C ILE A 108 8.53 8.89 9.94
N LEU A 109 7.61 8.03 9.50
CA LEU A 109 6.19 8.18 9.82
C LEU A 109 5.94 8.08 11.33
N GLY A 110 6.63 7.16 12.01
CA GLY A 110 6.56 7.04 13.46
C GLY A 110 7.02 8.29 14.19
N ILE A 111 8.18 8.85 13.79
CA ILE A 111 8.69 10.12 14.34
C ILE A 111 7.70 11.26 14.08
N TYR A 112 7.19 11.37 12.86
CA TYR A 112 6.22 12.40 12.51
C TYR A 112 4.96 12.32 13.39
N LEU A 113 4.42 11.12 13.61
CA LEU A 113 3.26 10.91 14.48
C LEU A 113 3.58 11.30 15.93
N VAL A 114 4.71 10.86 16.48
CA VAL A 114 5.13 11.22 17.85
C VAL A 114 5.30 12.72 18.01
N VAL A 115 6.05 13.37 17.11
CA VAL A 115 6.31 14.82 17.15
C VAL A 115 5.03 15.62 16.99
N SER A 116 4.15 15.22 16.06
CA SER A 116 2.87 15.91 15.86
C SER A 116 1.97 15.85 17.11
N GLN A 117 1.93 14.72 17.82
CA GLN A 117 1.20 14.63 19.10
C GLN A 117 1.85 15.46 20.20
N ILE A 118 3.19 15.46 20.31
CA ILE A 118 3.90 16.30 21.29
C ILE A 118 3.59 17.78 21.05
N LEU A 119 3.66 18.24 19.79
CA LEU A 119 3.33 19.61 19.42
C LEU A 119 1.86 19.97 19.72
N ARG A 120 0.93 19.03 19.50
CA ARG A 120 -0.49 19.21 19.88
C ARG A 120 -0.66 19.36 21.39
N ILE A 121 0.04 18.56 22.19
CA ILE A 121 0.02 18.63 23.66
C ILE A 121 0.63 19.95 24.17
N ILE A 122 1.71 20.43 23.53
CA ILE A 122 2.33 21.71 23.90
C ILE A 122 1.37 22.87 23.58
N LYS A 123 0.81 22.91 22.36
CA LYS A 123 -0.13 23.96 21.94
C LYS A 123 -1.44 23.95 22.71
N SER A 124 -1.82 22.80 23.26
CA SER A 124 -3.06 22.69 24.01
C SER A 124 -2.95 23.10 25.47
N LYS A 125 -1.74 23.26 26.03
CA LYS A 125 -1.56 23.84 27.37
C LYS A 125 -2.20 25.22 27.51
N ASP A 126 -2.26 25.98 26.41
CA ASP A 126 -2.84 27.32 26.37
C ASP A 126 -4.35 27.32 26.04
N ASN A 127 -4.98 26.15 25.86
CA ASN A 127 -6.39 26.05 25.46
C ASN A 127 -7.23 25.22 26.46
N PRO A 128 -8.11 25.85 27.26
CA PRO A 128 -8.87 25.18 28.32
C PRO A 128 -9.91 24.16 27.81
N TYR A 129 -10.18 24.12 26.50
CA TYR A 129 -11.12 23.16 25.88
C TYR A 129 -10.44 21.91 25.33
N TYR A 130 -9.12 21.78 25.41
CA TYR A 130 -8.44 20.60 24.90
C TYR A 130 -8.64 19.39 25.82
N LYS A 131 -9.38 18.40 25.33
CA LYS A 131 -9.44 17.06 25.92
C LYS A 131 -8.51 16.14 25.14
N LEU A 132 -7.56 15.54 25.85
CA LEU A 132 -6.68 14.51 25.30
C LEU A 132 -7.54 13.28 24.99
N GLY A 133 -7.96 13.16 23.73
CA GLY A 133 -8.84 12.10 23.27
C GLY A 133 -8.11 10.76 23.23
N LEU A 134 -8.88 9.69 23.38
CA LEU A 134 -8.41 8.30 23.28
C LEU A 134 -7.66 8.04 21.95
N TRP A 135 -8.12 8.69 20.87
CA TRP A 135 -7.46 8.67 19.55
C TRP A 135 -6.04 9.24 19.56
N ASN A 136 -5.78 10.31 20.29
CA ASN A 136 -4.45 10.93 20.36
C ASN A 136 -3.44 10.02 21.06
N VAL A 137 -3.91 9.28 22.09
CA VAL A 137 -3.11 8.28 22.81
C VAL A 137 -2.79 7.09 21.89
N ILE A 138 -3.78 6.62 21.13
CA ILE A 138 -3.59 5.56 20.13
C ILE A 138 -2.58 6.00 19.07
N GLU A 139 -2.71 7.21 18.51
CA GLU A 139 -1.78 7.76 17.51
C GLU A 139 -0.34 7.85 18.04
N PHE A 140 -0.17 8.26 19.30
CA PHE A 140 1.14 8.34 19.94
C PHE A 140 1.79 6.97 20.13
N ILE A 141 1.04 5.99 20.66
CA ILE A 141 1.51 4.61 20.84
C ILE A 141 1.84 3.98 19.48
N PHE A 142 0.99 4.22 18.47
CA PHE A 142 1.21 3.74 17.11
C PHE A 142 2.49 4.33 16.52
N GLY A 143 2.76 5.61 16.75
CA GLY A 143 4.01 6.27 16.38
C GLY A 143 5.23 5.61 17.02
N LEU A 144 5.19 5.32 18.32
CA LEU A 144 6.26 4.61 19.03
C LEU A 144 6.51 3.19 18.48
N ILE A 145 5.44 2.45 18.18
CA ILE A 145 5.53 1.11 17.58
C ILE A 145 6.19 1.16 16.20
N LEU A 146 5.88 2.17 15.39
CA LEU A 146 6.47 2.35 14.07
C LEU A 146 7.97 2.68 14.11
N ILE A 147 8.43 3.36 15.17
CA ILE A 147 9.85 3.62 15.44
C ILE A 147 10.56 2.34 15.93
N GLY A 148 10.00 1.68 16.95
CA GLY A 148 10.59 0.50 17.58
C GLY A 148 10.52 -0.77 16.73
N SER A 149 9.59 -0.84 15.79
CA SER A 149 9.44 -1.94 14.85
C SER A 149 9.31 -1.41 13.42
N PRO A 150 10.44 -1.16 12.74
CA PRO A 150 10.46 -0.50 11.44
C PRO A 150 9.78 -1.29 10.31
N LEU A 151 9.58 -2.60 10.49
CA LEU A 151 8.86 -3.45 9.55
C LEU A 151 7.39 -3.65 9.95
N PHE A 152 6.93 -3.01 11.02
CA PHE A 152 5.57 -3.16 11.53
C PHE A 152 4.56 -2.77 10.46
N LEU A 153 4.73 -1.61 9.81
CA LEU A 153 3.78 -1.11 8.81
C LEU A 153 3.58 -2.12 7.67
N SER A 154 4.67 -2.63 7.09
CA SER A 154 4.57 -3.59 6.00
C SER A 154 4.03 -4.96 6.45
N LYS A 155 4.44 -5.45 7.62
CA LYS A 155 3.90 -6.69 8.20
C LYS A 155 2.41 -6.55 8.51
N PHE A 156 1.98 -5.40 9.00
CA PHE A 156 0.60 -5.08 9.34
C PHE A 156 -0.26 -4.99 8.07
N ILE A 157 0.17 -4.22 7.07
CA ILE A 157 -0.53 -4.13 5.77
C ILE A 157 -0.60 -5.50 5.10
N SER A 158 0.50 -6.24 5.06
CA SER A 158 0.51 -7.60 4.51
C SER A 158 -0.49 -8.48 5.25
N SER A 159 -0.53 -8.43 6.58
CA SER A 159 -1.46 -9.22 7.39
C SER A 159 -2.92 -8.86 7.10
N ILE A 160 -3.26 -7.58 6.94
CA ILE A 160 -4.61 -7.13 6.58
C ILE A 160 -5.00 -7.68 5.20
N ILE A 161 -4.11 -7.54 4.21
CA ILE A 161 -4.36 -8.04 2.86
C ILE A 161 -4.53 -9.57 2.87
N SER A 162 -3.69 -10.31 3.59
CA SER A 162 -3.84 -11.76 3.72
C SER A 162 -5.18 -12.13 4.37
N PHE A 163 -5.61 -11.40 5.41
CA PHE A 163 -6.91 -11.62 6.05
C PHE A 163 -8.08 -11.36 5.10
N LEU A 164 -8.04 -10.30 4.30
CA LEU A 164 -9.04 -10.01 3.28
C LEU A 164 -9.11 -11.11 2.22
N ILE A 165 -7.95 -11.60 1.77
CA ILE A 165 -7.87 -12.71 0.80
C ILE A 165 -8.47 -13.99 1.40
N ILE A 166 -8.18 -14.31 2.66
CA ILE A 166 -8.76 -15.46 3.36
C ILE A 166 -10.27 -15.31 3.49
N ALA A 167 -10.76 -14.13 3.92
CA ALA A 167 -12.19 -13.86 4.06
C ALA A 167 -12.93 -14.01 2.72
N MET A 168 -12.35 -13.49 1.63
CA MET A 168 -12.89 -13.64 0.28
C MET A 168 -12.85 -15.10 -0.18
N GLY A 169 -11.78 -15.84 0.13
CA GLY A 169 -11.66 -17.27 -0.15
C GLY A 169 -12.72 -18.10 0.58
N LEU A 170 -12.95 -17.83 1.87
CA LEU A 170 -14.02 -18.46 2.66
C LEU A 170 -15.41 -18.14 2.10
N TYR A 171 -15.65 -16.89 1.71
CA TYR A 171 -16.91 -16.48 1.11
C TYR A 171 -17.19 -17.23 -0.19
N LEU A 172 -16.22 -17.26 -1.11
CA LEU A 172 -16.37 -17.96 -2.39
C LEU A 172 -16.48 -19.48 -2.22
N PHE A 173 -15.74 -20.07 -1.29
CA PHE A 173 -15.85 -21.48 -0.97
C PHE A 173 -17.23 -21.85 -0.40
N SER A 174 -17.76 -21.02 0.52
CA SER A 174 -19.10 -21.18 1.08
C SER A 174 -20.19 -21.01 0.01
N LEU A 175 -20.07 -20.00 -0.85
CA LEU A 175 -20.98 -19.77 -1.98
C LEU A 175 -20.97 -20.96 -2.95
N GLY A 176 -19.79 -21.46 -3.30
CA GLY A 176 -19.64 -22.63 -4.15
C GLY A 176 -20.30 -23.88 -3.57
N ASN A 177 -20.15 -24.14 -2.27
CA ASN A 177 -20.82 -25.27 -1.60
C ASN A 177 -22.34 -25.11 -1.54
N ARG A 178 -22.85 -23.89 -1.30
CA ARG A 178 -24.29 -23.59 -1.33
C ARG A 178 -24.89 -23.79 -2.73
N LEU A 179 -24.15 -23.47 -3.78
CA LEU A 179 -24.58 -23.69 -5.16
C LEU A 179 -24.49 -25.17 -5.57
N ARG A 180 -23.69 -25.99 -4.87
CA ARG A 180 -23.52 -27.42 -5.14
C ARG A 180 -24.67 -28.26 -4.58
N GLY A 181 -25.12 -27.95 -3.36
CA GLY A 181 -26.30 -28.55 -2.73
C GLY A 181 -27.54 -28.20 -3.54
#